data_AF-A0A840D0H6-F1
#
_entry.id   AF-A0A840D0H6-F1
#
_cell.length_a   1.000
_cell.length_b   1.000
_cell.length_c   1.000
_cell.angle_alpha   90.00
_cell.angle_beta   90.00
_cell.angle_gamma   90.00
#
_symmetry.space_group_name_H-M   'P 1'
#
loop_
_entity.id
_entity.type
_entity.pdbx_description
1 polymer ?
#
loop_
_entity_poly.entity_id
_entity_poly.type
_entity_poly.pdbx_seq_one_letter_code
_entity_poly.pdbx_strand_id
1 'polypeptide(L)'
;MSNYSLFFVENGDEYLFSLSVAGNIFDHNTYKHIGAFDDDIASISILKSLKGYLRFRIAYPESEEFCTMDVDACFKEAQVQLPNDERHHFFCLNNCLMLLYVFATSNLDTLLIHASVIKNDEQGFVFLGKSGTGKSTHSRLWLEHVESNELLNDDNPVIRIIDSKAYVFGYAVEW
;
A
#
# COMPACT_ATOMS: atom_id res chain seq x y z
N MET A 1 13.84 5.53 -7.05
CA MET A 1 12.71 6.29 -7.64
C MET A 1 12.02 5.56 -8.80
N SER A 2 12.68 4.66 -9.53
CA SER A 2 12.05 3.82 -10.58
C SER A 2 10.84 3.02 -10.09
N ASN A 3 10.90 2.53 -8.84
CA ASN A 3 9.86 1.65 -8.26
C ASN A 3 8.50 2.33 -8.09
N TYR A 4 8.46 3.67 -8.06
CA TYR A 4 7.22 4.43 -7.92
C TYR A 4 6.73 5.04 -9.24
N SER A 5 7.39 4.72 -10.36
CA SER A 5 7.02 5.24 -11.69
C SER A 5 5.58 4.93 -12.08
N LEU A 6 5.02 3.81 -11.61
CA LEU A 6 3.61 3.45 -11.83
C LEU A 6 2.61 4.41 -11.17
N PHE A 7 3.05 5.17 -10.16
CA PHE A 7 2.23 6.19 -9.49
C PHE A 7 2.45 7.59 -10.07
N PHE A 8 3.40 7.74 -10.99
CA PHE A 8 3.71 9.03 -11.59
C PHE A 8 2.69 9.38 -12.67
N VAL A 9 2.18 10.62 -12.62
CA VAL A 9 1.29 11.18 -13.64
C VAL A 9 1.99 12.42 -14.21
N GLU A 10 2.33 12.38 -15.51
CA GLU A 10 3.10 13.45 -16.17
C GLU A 10 2.36 14.78 -16.26
N ASN A 11 1.03 14.75 -16.45
CA ASN A 11 0.16 15.92 -16.50
C ASN A 11 -1.28 15.48 -16.19
N GLY A 12 -1.89 16.05 -15.16
CA GLY A 12 -3.30 15.81 -14.87
C GLY A 12 -3.81 16.67 -13.71
N ASP A 13 -4.85 17.45 -13.98
CA ASP A 13 -5.69 18.05 -12.93
C ASP A 13 -6.49 16.97 -12.15
N GLU A 14 -6.42 15.71 -12.61
CA GLU A 14 -7.11 14.56 -12.06
C GLU A 14 -6.10 13.46 -11.69
N TYR A 15 -5.89 13.29 -10.37
CA TYR A 15 -5.09 12.24 -9.78
C TYR A 15 -5.88 11.58 -8.65
N LEU A 16 -5.57 10.31 -8.38
CA LEU A 16 -6.21 9.54 -7.32
C LEU A 16 -5.82 10.07 -5.93
N PHE A 17 -4.52 10.26 -5.71
CA PHE A 17 -3.96 10.88 -4.52
C PHE A 17 -2.57 11.48 -4.83
N SER A 18 -2.11 12.35 -3.94
CA SER A 18 -0.77 12.94 -3.92
C SER A 18 -0.11 12.63 -2.59
N LEU A 19 1.16 12.21 -2.63
CA LEU A 19 2.00 11.99 -1.45
C LEU A 19 3.27 12.82 -1.59
N SER A 20 3.53 13.68 -0.62
CA SER A 20 4.77 14.47 -0.55
C SER A 20 5.57 14.16 0.71
N VAL A 21 6.90 14.14 0.60
CA VAL A 21 7.80 13.96 1.74
C VAL A 21 8.11 15.34 2.34
N ALA A 22 7.77 15.55 3.61
CA ALA A 22 7.99 16.80 4.32
C ALA A 22 9.10 16.63 5.36
N GLY A 23 9.95 17.66 5.51
CA GLY A 23 10.97 17.67 6.59
C GLY A 23 10.37 17.78 7.98
N ASN A 24 9.16 18.33 8.10
CA ASN A 24 8.40 18.34 9.34
C ASN A 24 6.90 18.45 9.02
N ILE A 25 6.05 17.72 9.76
CA ILE A 25 4.60 17.86 9.67
C ILE A 25 4.15 18.85 10.74
N PHE A 26 3.61 19.99 10.32
CA PHE A 26 3.09 20.98 11.23
C PHE A 26 1.77 20.53 11.82
N ASP A 27 1.69 20.47 13.15
CA ASP A 27 0.48 20.03 13.85
C ASP A 27 -0.58 21.15 13.89
N HIS A 28 -1.22 21.38 12.74
CA HIS A 28 -2.30 22.37 12.63
C HIS A 28 -3.62 21.89 13.22
N ASN A 29 -3.70 20.62 13.61
CA ASN A 29 -4.89 19.95 14.12
C ASN A 29 -4.60 19.30 15.47
N THR A 30 -5.61 19.23 16.33
CA THR A 30 -5.57 18.36 17.51
C THR A 30 -6.04 16.97 17.11
N TYR A 31 -5.18 15.97 17.29
CA TYR A 31 -5.47 14.58 16.96
C TYR A 31 -5.83 13.77 18.21
N LYS A 32 -6.81 12.87 18.07
CA LYS A 32 -7.16 11.87 19.08
C LYS A 32 -6.85 10.48 18.54
N HIS A 33 -6.20 9.65 19.34
CA HIS A 33 -5.97 8.24 19.00
C HIS A 33 -7.31 7.51 18.81
N ILE A 34 -7.45 6.77 17.71
CA ILE A 34 -8.66 6.01 17.38
C ILE A 34 -8.41 4.51 17.20
N GLY A 35 -7.17 4.07 17.04
CA GLY A 35 -6.84 2.65 16.93
C GLY A 35 -5.35 2.42 16.72
N ALA A 36 -4.92 1.18 17.01
CA ALA A 36 -3.59 0.70 16.71
C ALA A 36 -3.68 -0.76 16.24
N PHE A 37 -2.82 -1.10 15.30
CA PHE A 37 -2.64 -2.44 14.74
C PHE A 37 -1.17 -2.76 14.85
N ASP A 38 -0.85 -3.87 15.49
CA ASP A 38 0.52 -4.28 15.74
C ASP A 38 0.61 -5.76 15.38
N ASP A 39 1.40 -6.08 14.36
CA ASP A 39 1.71 -7.44 13.97
C ASP A 39 3.23 -7.62 13.73
N ASP A 40 3.63 -8.84 13.37
CA ASP A 40 5.04 -9.19 13.15
C ASP A 40 5.71 -8.49 11.95
N ILE A 41 4.96 -7.71 11.15
CA ILE A 41 5.36 -7.07 9.90
C ILE A 41 5.32 -5.55 10.03
N ALA A 42 4.35 -4.98 10.73
CA ALA A 42 4.24 -3.52 10.92
C ALA A 42 3.47 -3.13 12.19
N SER A 43 3.89 -2.00 12.78
CA SER A 43 3.11 -1.31 13.81
C SER A 43 2.48 -0.05 13.23
N ILE A 44 1.15 0.04 13.25
CA ILE A 44 0.36 1.16 12.69
C ILE A 44 -0.55 1.73 13.77
N SER A 45 -0.31 2.97 14.19
CA SER A 45 -1.23 3.75 15.03
C SER A 45 -1.97 4.79 14.21
N ILE A 46 -3.27 4.95 14.48
CA ILE A 46 -4.17 5.83 13.76
C ILE A 46 -4.74 6.86 14.73
N LEU A 47 -4.60 8.13 14.37
CA LEU A 47 -5.21 9.25 15.05
C LEU A 47 -6.12 10.02 14.10
N LYS A 48 -7.17 10.63 14.64
CA LYS A 48 -8.16 11.41 13.88
C LYS A 48 -8.33 12.79 14.48
N SER A 49 -8.39 13.80 13.63
CA SER A 49 -8.70 15.17 14.02
C SER A 49 -10.21 15.42 14.05
N LEU A 50 -10.64 16.49 14.72
CA LEU A 50 -12.04 16.95 14.70
C LEU A 50 -12.51 17.36 13.29
N LYS A 51 -11.59 17.75 12.41
CA LYS A 51 -11.87 18.14 11.01
C LYS A 51 -11.90 16.94 10.05
N GLY A 52 -11.67 15.72 10.53
CA GLY A 52 -11.73 14.50 9.73
C GLY A 52 -10.39 14.01 9.16
N TYR A 53 -9.33 14.82 9.22
CA TYR A 53 -7.96 14.39 8.85
C TYR A 53 -7.52 13.20 9.69
N LEU A 54 -6.73 12.33 9.08
CA LEU A 54 -6.13 11.16 9.71
C LEU A 54 -4.61 11.32 9.78
N ARG A 55 -4.04 10.84 10.88
CA ARG A 55 -2.61 10.69 11.06
C ARG A 55 -2.30 9.21 11.27
N PHE A 56 -1.46 8.67 10.41
CA PHE A 56 -0.88 7.34 10.55
C PHE A 56 0.53 7.47 11.12
N ARG A 57 0.86 6.66 12.11
CA ARG A 57 2.23 6.43 12.56
C ARG A 57 2.58 4.99 12.23
N ILE A 58 3.59 4.79 11.40
CA ILE A 58 3.96 3.48 10.86
C ILE A 58 5.40 3.21 11.26
N ALA A 59 5.64 2.13 12.00
CA ALA A 59 6.95 1.69 12.43
C ALA A 59 7.24 0.29 11.89
N TYR A 60 8.50 0.04 11.59
CA TYR A 60 9.00 -1.34 11.46
C TYR A 60 8.88 -2.02 12.84
N PRO A 61 8.59 -3.33 12.92
CA PRO A 61 8.51 -4.05 14.19
C PRO A 61 9.75 -3.80 15.05
N GLU A 62 9.53 -3.60 16.35
CA GLU A 62 10.57 -3.30 17.35
C GLU A 62 11.34 -1.98 17.15
N SER A 63 10.97 -1.15 16.16
CA SER A 63 11.55 0.17 15.99
C SER A 63 10.91 1.20 16.92
N GLU A 64 11.74 2.01 17.56
CA GLU A 64 11.28 3.21 18.29
C GLU A 64 11.02 4.39 17.34
N GLU A 65 11.45 4.29 16.07
CA GLU A 65 11.20 5.30 15.04
C GLU A 65 10.00 4.92 14.17
N PHE A 66 9.21 5.92 13.79
CA PHE A 66 8.06 5.77 12.91
C PHE A 66 8.06 6.87 11.84
N CYS A 67 7.55 6.55 10.65
CA CYS A 67 7.07 7.63 9.79
C CYS A 67 5.73 8.14 10.30
N THR A 68 5.47 9.42 10.07
CA THR A 68 4.17 10.04 10.32
C THR A 68 3.58 10.47 9.00
N MET A 69 2.38 10.00 8.66
CA MET A 69 1.64 10.43 7.47
C MET A 69 0.35 11.13 7.88
N ASP A 70 0.21 12.40 7.52
CA ASP A 70 -1.06 13.14 7.62
C ASP A 70 -1.76 13.10 6.27
N VAL A 71 -3.07 12.83 6.30
CA VAL A 71 -3.91 12.76 5.10
C VAL A 71 -5.27 13.39 5.35
N ASP A 72 -5.83 14.01 4.31
CA ASP A 72 -7.20 14.52 4.35
C ASP A 72 -8.26 13.40 4.49
N ALA A 73 -9.50 13.80 4.79
CA ALA A 73 -10.59 12.86 5.01
C ALA A 73 -11.00 12.06 3.74
N CYS A 74 -10.54 12.49 2.56
CA CYS A 74 -10.82 11.87 1.27
C CYS A 74 -9.67 10.99 0.77
N PHE A 75 -8.56 10.90 1.52
CA PHE A 75 -7.34 10.21 1.10
C PHE A 75 -6.73 10.77 -0.19
N LYS A 76 -6.93 12.07 -0.47
CA LYS A 76 -6.45 12.71 -1.69
C LYS A 76 -5.11 13.41 -1.51
N GLU A 77 -4.97 14.24 -0.49
CA GLU A 77 -3.71 14.93 -0.17
C GLU A 77 -3.04 14.33 1.07
N ALA A 78 -1.80 13.88 0.90
CA ALA A 78 -0.99 13.32 1.98
C ALA A 78 0.41 13.92 2.08
N GLN A 79 0.89 14.06 3.30
CA GLN A 79 2.26 14.43 3.62
C GLN A 79 2.85 13.40 4.57
N VAL A 80 4.06 12.91 4.27
CA VAL A 80 4.78 11.98 5.14
C VAL A 80 6.09 12.60 5.62
N GLN A 81 6.32 12.49 6.92
CA GLN A 81 7.63 12.68 7.53
C GLN A 81 8.24 11.30 7.75
N LEU A 82 9.38 11.06 7.11
CA LEU A 82 10.11 9.80 7.23
C LEU A 82 10.94 9.78 8.52
N PRO A 83 11.25 8.58 9.06
CA PRO A 83 12.16 8.44 10.19
C PRO A 83 13.57 8.92 9.84
N ASN A 84 14.42 9.14 10.85
CA ASN A 84 15.80 9.54 10.60
C ASN A 84 16.61 8.39 10.00
N ASP A 85 16.29 7.16 10.40
CA ASP A 85 16.91 5.97 9.84
C ASP A 85 16.44 5.70 8.41
N GLU A 86 17.30 6.02 7.45
CA GLU A 86 17.05 5.83 6.02
C GLU A 86 16.75 4.38 5.65
N ARG A 87 17.19 3.40 6.46
CA ARG A 87 16.91 1.97 6.25
C ARG A 87 15.41 1.66 6.27
N HIS A 88 14.61 2.47 6.96
CA HIS A 88 13.16 2.29 7.07
C HIS A 88 12.37 3.10 6.05
N HIS A 89 13.01 3.99 5.27
CA HIS A 89 12.30 4.89 4.34
C HIS A 89 11.48 4.12 3.32
N PHE A 90 12.06 3.06 2.77
CA PHE A 90 11.39 2.24 1.77
C PHE A 90 10.15 1.55 2.34
N PHE A 91 10.30 0.85 3.47
CA PHE A 91 9.19 0.24 4.20
C PHE A 91 8.08 1.26 4.52
N CYS A 92 8.44 2.43 5.02
CA CYS A 92 7.50 3.49 5.37
C CYS A 92 6.74 4.02 4.15
N LEU A 93 7.44 4.31 3.05
CA LEU A 93 6.82 4.81 1.82
C LEU A 93 5.90 3.76 1.20
N ASN A 94 6.31 2.49 1.16
CA ASN A 94 5.50 1.39 0.64
C ASN A 94 4.18 1.27 1.40
N ASN A 95 4.24 1.32 2.74
CA ASN A 95 3.05 1.28 3.59
C ASN A 95 2.16 2.51 3.40
N CYS A 96 2.74 3.71 3.28
CA CYS A 96 1.98 4.93 3.00
C CYS A 96 1.22 4.82 1.67
N LEU A 97 1.92 4.41 0.59
CA LEU A 97 1.33 4.25 -0.74
C LEU A 97 0.23 3.18 -0.76
N MET A 98 0.46 2.04 -0.11
CA MET A 98 -0.54 0.98 0.05
C MET A 98 -1.81 1.52 0.72
N LEU A 99 -1.67 2.21 1.87
CA LEU A 99 -2.82 2.75 2.60
C LEU A 99 -3.57 3.79 1.77
N LEU A 100 -2.85 4.73 1.14
CA LEU A 100 -3.46 5.73 0.27
C LEU A 100 -4.21 5.09 -0.89
N TYR A 101 -3.59 4.12 -1.57
CA TYR A 101 -4.23 3.46 -2.69
C TYR A 101 -5.50 2.71 -2.28
N VAL A 102 -5.45 1.94 -1.19
CA VAL A 102 -6.62 1.22 -0.66
C VAL A 102 -7.77 2.16 -0.36
N PHE A 103 -7.52 3.23 0.40
CA PHE A 103 -8.60 4.09 0.86
C PHE A 103 -9.10 5.03 -0.23
N ALA A 104 -8.21 5.58 -1.07
CA ALA A 104 -8.59 6.44 -2.19
C ALA A 104 -9.39 5.68 -3.26
N THR A 105 -9.20 4.36 -3.40
CA THR A 105 -9.96 3.55 -4.36
C THR A 105 -11.15 2.81 -3.74
N SER A 106 -11.36 2.88 -2.43
CA SER A 106 -12.36 2.06 -1.72
C SER A 106 -13.80 2.23 -2.21
N ASN A 107 -14.12 3.37 -2.84
CA ASN A 107 -15.42 3.64 -3.47
C ASN A 107 -15.52 3.20 -4.94
N LEU A 108 -14.48 2.55 -5.48
CA LEU A 108 -14.38 2.06 -6.85
C LEU A 108 -14.49 0.52 -6.95
N ASP A 109 -15.11 -0.10 -5.95
CA ASP A 109 -15.23 -1.55 -5.79
C ASP A 109 -13.86 -2.27 -5.79
N THR A 110 -12.88 -1.67 -5.12
CA THR A 110 -11.55 -2.28 -4.91
C THR A 110 -11.43 -2.98 -3.57
N LEU A 111 -10.58 -4.00 -3.54
CA LEU A 111 -10.20 -4.73 -2.35
C LEU A 111 -8.73 -5.14 -2.44
N LEU A 112 -7.95 -4.75 -1.44
CA LEU A 112 -6.60 -5.27 -1.24
C LEU A 112 -6.68 -6.58 -0.45
N ILE A 113 -5.96 -7.59 -0.91
CA ILE A 113 -5.91 -8.90 -0.25
C ILE A 113 -4.46 -9.37 -0.12
N HIS A 114 -4.17 -10.13 0.94
CA HIS A 114 -2.87 -10.79 1.07
C HIS A 114 -2.86 -12.07 0.21
N ALA A 115 -2.21 -12.00 -0.96
CA ALA A 115 -2.17 -13.07 -1.94
C ALA A 115 -0.96 -12.97 -2.88
N SER A 116 -0.60 -14.09 -3.50
CA SER A 116 0.38 -14.11 -4.60
C SER A 116 -0.35 -14.35 -5.92
N VAL A 117 0.02 -13.64 -6.98
CA VAL A 117 -0.72 -13.59 -8.24
C VAL A 117 0.20 -13.80 -9.43
N ILE A 118 -0.14 -14.81 -10.22
CA ILE A 118 0.45 -15.05 -11.53
C ILE A 118 -0.52 -14.60 -12.61
N LYS A 119 -0.03 -13.82 -13.57
CA LYS A 119 -0.71 -13.61 -14.85
C LYS A 119 -0.24 -14.69 -15.80
N ASN A 120 -1.15 -15.43 -16.40
CA ASN A 120 -0.86 -16.39 -17.47
C ASN A 120 -1.77 -16.07 -18.65
N ASP A 121 -1.16 -15.68 -19.77
CA ASP A 121 -1.83 -15.01 -20.88
C ASP A 121 -2.73 -13.86 -20.39
N GLU A 122 -4.06 -13.95 -20.60
CA GLU A 122 -5.05 -12.93 -20.22
C GLU A 122 -5.75 -13.23 -18.88
N GLN A 123 -5.26 -14.23 -18.13
CA GLN A 123 -5.89 -14.69 -16.89
C GLN A 123 -4.99 -14.43 -15.67
N GLY A 124 -5.60 -13.91 -14.60
CA GLY A 124 -4.95 -13.75 -13.30
C GLY A 124 -5.31 -14.90 -12.36
N PHE A 125 -4.30 -15.58 -11.83
CA PHE A 125 -4.42 -16.66 -10.85
C PHE A 125 -4.02 -16.16 -9.47
N VAL A 126 -4.99 -16.04 -8.57
CA VAL A 126 -4.80 -15.53 -7.21
C VAL A 126 -4.65 -16.69 -6.23
N PHE A 127 -3.46 -16.87 -5.67
CA PHE A 127 -3.18 -17.88 -4.67
C PHE A 127 -3.42 -17.31 -3.26
N LEU A 128 -4.46 -17.82 -2.60
CA LEU A 128 -4.83 -17.50 -1.22
C LEU A 128 -4.27 -18.53 -0.25
N GLY A 129 -3.92 -18.09 0.96
CA GLY A 129 -3.38 -18.96 1.99
C GLY A 129 -2.82 -18.17 3.17
N LYS A 130 -2.74 -18.82 4.33
CA LYS A 130 -2.12 -18.22 5.52
C LYS A 130 -0.66 -17.84 5.22
N SER A 131 -0.10 -16.91 5.98
CA SER A 131 1.33 -16.61 5.87
C SER A 131 2.16 -17.89 6.10
N GLY A 132 3.23 -18.07 5.32
CA GLY A 132 4.09 -19.26 5.38
C GLY A 132 3.54 -20.54 4.72
N THR A 133 2.35 -20.54 4.10
CA THR A 133 1.80 -21.76 3.45
C THR A 133 2.30 -22.00 2.02
N GLY A 134 3.29 -21.25 1.54
CA GLY A 134 3.92 -21.46 0.24
C GLY A 134 3.26 -20.78 -0.97
N LYS A 135 2.51 -19.68 -0.77
CA LYS A 135 1.91 -18.89 -1.88
C LYS A 135 2.98 -18.44 -2.90
N SER A 136 3.99 -17.72 -2.42
CA SER A 136 5.13 -17.27 -3.24
C SER A 136 5.93 -18.43 -3.83
N THR A 137 6.06 -19.53 -3.08
CA THR A 137 6.69 -20.75 -3.59
C THR A 137 5.92 -21.33 -4.77
N HIS A 138 4.59 -21.31 -4.72
CA HIS A 138 3.75 -21.79 -5.81
C HIS A 138 3.85 -20.89 -7.05
N SER A 139 3.84 -19.58 -6.88
CA SER A 139 4.09 -18.62 -7.97
C SER A 139 5.47 -18.81 -8.60
N ARG A 140 6.52 -19.03 -7.79
CA ARG A 140 7.85 -19.37 -8.30
C ARG A 140 7.87 -20.64 -9.13
N LEU A 141 7.13 -21.68 -8.70
CA LEU A 141 7.03 -22.91 -9.49
C LEU A 141 6.34 -22.69 -10.84
N TRP A 142 5.35 -21.79 -10.92
CA TRP A 142 4.74 -21.39 -12.20
C TRP A 142 5.75 -20.69 -13.12
N LEU A 143 6.52 -19.73 -12.58
CA LEU A 143 7.57 -19.04 -13.34
C LEU A 143 8.63 -20.01 -13.89
N GLU A 144 8.91 -21.09 -13.17
CA GLU A 144 9.90 -22.10 -13.55
C GLU A 144 9.38 -23.17 -14.54
N HIS A 145 8.07 -23.50 -14.50
CA HIS A 145 7.56 -24.72 -15.15
C HIS A 145 6.34 -24.54 -16.05
N VAL A 146 5.66 -23.40 -15.99
CA VAL A 146 4.50 -23.09 -16.84
C VAL A 146 4.97 -22.12 -17.94
N GLU A 147 4.43 -22.20 -19.14
CA GLU A 147 4.76 -21.25 -20.21
C GLU A 147 3.89 -19.98 -20.10
N SER A 148 4.30 -18.89 -20.75
CA SER A 148 3.51 -17.65 -20.88
C SER A 148 2.98 -17.06 -19.57
N ASN A 149 3.79 -17.05 -18.52
CA ASN A 149 3.40 -16.47 -17.23
C ASN A 149 4.34 -15.36 -16.73
N GLU A 150 3.77 -14.49 -15.91
CA GLU A 150 4.40 -13.31 -15.34
C GLU A 150 3.92 -13.16 -13.89
N LEU A 151 4.82 -12.80 -12.98
CA LEU A 151 4.46 -12.46 -11.61
C LEU A 151 3.81 -11.08 -11.58
N LEU A 152 2.52 -11.02 -11.23
CA LEU A 152 1.80 -9.76 -11.16
C LEU A 152 2.00 -9.05 -9.82
N ASN A 153 1.92 -9.78 -8.71
CA ASN A 153 2.16 -9.28 -7.36
C ASN A 153 2.33 -10.48 -6.40
N ASP A 154 3.20 -10.42 -5.39
CA ASP A 154 3.45 -11.56 -4.50
C ASP A 154 2.91 -11.39 -3.07
N ASP A 155 2.26 -10.27 -2.77
CA ASP A 155 1.89 -9.94 -1.39
C ASP A 155 0.54 -9.22 -1.28
N ASN A 156 0.41 -8.04 -1.86
CA ASN A 156 -0.75 -7.16 -1.73
C ASN A 156 -1.35 -6.77 -3.08
N PRO A 157 -1.85 -7.72 -3.90
CA PRO A 157 -2.60 -7.38 -5.10
C PRO A 157 -3.91 -6.68 -4.77
N VAL A 158 -4.38 -5.85 -5.71
CA VAL A 158 -5.69 -5.21 -5.64
C VAL A 158 -6.64 -5.90 -6.60
N ILE A 159 -7.77 -6.36 -6.09
CA ILE A 159 -8.90 -6.80 -6.91
C ILE A 159 -9.84 -5.61 -7.10
N ARG A 160 -10.33 -5.42 -8.32
CA ARG A 160 -11.40 -4.46 -8.64
C ARG A 160 -12.52 -5.14 -9.40
N ILE A 161 -13.77 -4.82 -9.07
CA ILE A 161 -14.92 -5.25 -9.85
C ILE A 161 -15.30 -4.16 -10.85
N ILE A 162 -15.33 -4.50 -12.14
CA ILE A 162 -15.77 -3.62 -13.24
C ILE A 162 -16.74 -4.41 -14.09
N ASP A 163 -17.96 -3.90 -14.30
CA ASP A 163 -19.01 -4.57 -15.08
C ASP A 163 -19.25 -6.04 -14.67
N SER A 164 -19.31 -6.30 -13.36
CA SER A 164 -19.44 -7.64 -12.76
C SER A 164 -18.29 -8.61 -13.04
N LYS A 165 -17.14 -8.12 -13.54
CA LYS A 165 -15.93 -8.91 -13.75
C LYS A 165 -14.85 -8.48 -12.76
N ALA A 166 -14.16 -9.46 -12.20
CA ALA A 166 -13.01 -9.22 -11.34
C ALA A 166 -11.74 -9.02 -12.18
N TYR A 167 -11.04 -7.93 -11.90
CA TYR A 167 -9.73 -7.61 -12.46
C TYR A 167 -8.72 -7.55 -11.31
N VAL A 168 -7.52 -8.07 -11.53
CA VAL A 168 -6.43 -8.03 -10.55
C VAL A 168 -5.35 -7.10 -11.05
N PHE A 169 -4.91 -6.20 -10.18
CA PHE A 169 -3.87 -5.23 -10.46
C PHE A 169 -2.72 -5.45 -9.48
N GLY A 170 -1.50 -5.50 -10.01
CA GLY A 170 -0.30 -5.30 -9.22
C GLY A 170 0.04 -3.82 -9.22
N TYR A 171 0.34 -3.26 -8.05
CA TYR A 171 1.13 -2.04 -7.98
C TYR A 171 2.51 -2.46 -7.51
N ALA A 172 3.54 -2.19 -8.32
CA ALA A 172 4.90 -2.55 -7.95
C ALA A 172 5.30 -1.70 -6.74
N VAL A 173 5.49 -2.37 -5.62
CA VAL A 173 6.46 -1.95 -4.63
C VAL A 173 7.25 -3.20 -4.37
N GLU A 174 8.42 -3.30 -5.01
CA GLU A 174 9.38 -4.35 -4.71
C GLU A 174 9.55 -4.41 -3.18
N TRP A 175 9.74 -5.59 -2.60
CA TRP A 175 10.13 -5.74 -1.20
C TRP A 175 11.63 -6.00 -1.12
#